data_AF-A0A534XCI4-F1
#
_entry.id   AF-A0A534XCI4-F1
#
_cell.length_a   1.000
_cell.length_b   1.000
_cell.length_c   1.000
_cell.angle_alpha   90.00
_cell.angle_beta   90.00
_cell.angle_gamma   90.00
#
_symmetry.space_group_name_H-M   'P 1'
#
loop_
_entity.id
_entity.type
_entity.pdbx_description
1 polymer ?
#
loop_
_entity_poly.entity_id
_entity_poly.type
_entity_poly.pdbx_seq_one_letter_code
_entity_poly.pdbx_strand_id
1 'polypeptide(L)'
;MVEDIRFDDIERLKGKVSDTFGAWSEPVEVTQDMINRFAEVTGDHQWIHVDVERAKRESPFGGTVAHGFLTLSLLPRLHGSAAWKLTGYGNATNYGANKLR
;
A
#
# COMPACT_ATOMS: atom_id res chain seq x y z
N MET A 1 1.41 -24.56 -8.12
CA MET A 1 2.85 -24.23 -8.14
C MET A 1 2.97 -22.80 -8.61
N VAL A 2 3.79 -21.98 -7.96
CA VAL A 2 4.01 -20.58 -8.37
C VAL A 2 4.87 -20.59 -9.63
N GLU A 3 4.41 -19.93 -10.69
CA GLU A 3 5.11 -19.84 -11.97
C GLU A 3 6.18 -18.74 -11.93
N ASP A 4 7.41 -19.03 -12.37
CA ASP A 4 8.43 -17.98 -12.51
C ASP A 4 8.36 -17.33 -13.90
N ILE A 5 8.35 -15.99 -13.92
CA ILE A 5 8.36 -15.18 -15.15
C ILE A 5 9.55 -14.23 -15.05
N ARG A 6 10.42 -14.22 -16.06
CA ARG A 6 11.54 -13.27 -16.08
C ARG A 6 11.04 -11.86 -16.41
N PHE A 7 11.68 -10.85 -15.83
CA PHE A 7 11.30 -9.45 -16.03
C PHE A 7 11.39 -8.96 -17.48
N ASP A 8 12.21 -9.63 -18.30
CA ASP A 8 12.43 -9.34 -19.72
C ASP A 8 11.54 -10.17 -20.67
N ASP A 9 10.72 -11.09 -20.14
CA ASP A 9 9.73 -11.85 -20.91
C ASP A 9 8.43 -11.06 -21.09
N ILE A 10 8.48 -10.07 -21.98
CA ILE A 10 7.38 -9.13 -22.21
C ILE A 10 6.11 -9.82 -22.72
N GLU A 11 6.24 -10.86 -23.54
CA GLU A 11 5.09 -11.59 -24.08
C GLU A 11 4.31 -12.29 -22.97
N ARG A 12 5.03 -12.99 -22.07
CA ARG A 12 4.40 -13.69 -20.95
C ARG A 12 3.81 -12.73 -19.93
N LEU A 13 4.46 -11.59 -19.68
CA LEU A 13 3.92 -10.53 -18.82
C LEU A 13 2.64 -9.93 -19.39
N LYS A 14 2.57 -9.66 -20.70
CA LYS A 14 1.35 -9.20 -21.36
C LYS A 14 0.21 -10.21 -21.23
N GLY A 15 0.52 -11.51 -21.26
CA GLY A 15 -0.44 -12.58 -21.03
C GLY A 15 -1.05 -12.60 -19.61
N LYS A 16 -0.53 -11.81 -18.65
CA LYS A 16 -1.09 -11.67 -17.30
C LYS A 16 -2.00 -10.45 -17.13
N VAL A 17 -2.12 -9.59 -18.14
CA VAL A 17 -3.06 -8.47 -18.13
C VAL A 17 -4.49 -9.01 -18.19
N SER A 18 -5.36 -8.51 -17.31
CA SER A 18 -6.77 -8.91 -17.22
C SER A 18 -7.66 -7.71 -16.96
N ASP A 19 -8.87 -7.75 -17.51
CA ASP A 19 -9.96 -6.80 -17.19
C ASP A 19 -10.70 -7.19 -15.90
N THR A 20 -10.39 -8.35 -15.33
CA THR A 20 -10.91 -8.80 -14.03
C THR A 20 -9.88 -8.57 -12.94
N PHE A 21 -10.35 -8.09 -11.78
CA PHE A 21 -9.50 -8.00 -10.59
C PHE A 21 -9.05 -9.40 -10.15
N GLY A 22 -7.76 -9.52 -9.84
CA GLY A 22 -7.19 -10.73 -9.25
C GLY A 22 -7.66 -10.97 -7.82
N ALA A 23 -7.15 -12.04 -7.21
CA ALA A 23 -7.36 -12.27 -5.79
C ALA A 23 -6.79 -11.10 -4.96
N TRP A 24 -7.54 -10.70 -3.94
CA TRP A 24 -7.09 -9.70 -2.98
C TRP A 24 -5.91 -10.22 -2.16
N SER A 25 -5.10 -9.31 -1.63
CA SER A 25 -4.12 -9.69 -0.61
C SER A 25 -4.82 -10.10 0.69
N GLU A 26 -4.05 -10.67 1.60
CA GLU A 26 -4.49 -10.75 2.99
C GLU A 26 -4.85 -9.35 3.51
N PRO A 27 -5.98 -9.18 4.21
CA PRO A 27 -6.35 -7.91 4.81
C PRO A 27 -5.29 -7.41 5.78
N VAL A 28 -5.07 -6.10 5.80
CA VAL A 28 -4.20 -5.44 6.78
C VAL A 28 -5.06 -4.52 7.62
N GLU A 29 -5.14 -4.80 8.92
CA GLU A 29 -5.75 -3.89 9.88
C GLU A 29 -4.82 -2.69 10.14
N VAL A 30 -5.34 -1.49 9.91
CA VAL A 30 -4.63 -0.23 10.20
C VAL A 30 -5.07 0.26 11.57
N THR A 31 -4.21 0.06 12.56
CA THR A 31 -4.48 0.45 13.95
C THR A 31 -4.02 1.89 14.24
N GLN A 32 -4.56 2.49 15.30
CA GLN A 32 -4.11 3.81 15.75
C GLN A 32 -2.62 3.83 16.12
N ASP A 33 -2.07 2.73 16.67
CA ASP A 33 -0.63 2.61 16.95
C ASP A 33 0.19 2.70 15.66
N MET A 34 -0.24 2.04 14.59
CA MET A 34 0.42 2.12 13.29
C MET A 34 0.40 3.56 12.73
N ILE A 35 -0.73 4.25 12.86
CA ILE A 35 -0.89 5.65 12.47
C ILE A 35 0.06 6.54 13.29
N ASN A 36 0.09 6.38 14.61
CA ASN A 36 0.95 7.17 15.50
C ASN A 36 2.44 6.95 15.19
N ARG A 37 2.87 5.70 15.02
CA ARG A 37 4.26 5.39 14.67
C ARG A 37 4.67 5.95 13.32
N PHE A 38 3.74 6.01 12.36
CA PHE A 38 4.01 6.65 11.08
C PHE A 38 4.16 8.17 11.24
N ALA A 39 3.36 8.81 12.10
CA ALA A 39 3.55 10.22 12.47
C ALA A 39 4.93 10.48 13.08
N GLU A 40 5.41 9.63 13.99
CA GLU A 40 6.73 9.77 14.63
C GLU A 40 7.87 9.71 13.60
N VAL A 41 7.80 8.80 12.62
CA VAL A 41 8.85 8.63 11.61
C VAL A 41 8.83 9.73 10.55
N THR A 42 7.65 10.24 10.22
CA THR A 42 7.49 11.24 9.14
C THR A 42 7.46 12.68 9.63
N GLY A 43 7.20 12.90 10.92
CA GLY A 43 6.92 14.20 11.49
C GLY A 43 5.49 14.70 11.26
N ASP A 44 4.64 13.98 10.52
CA ASP A 44 3.26 14.39 10.26
C ASP A 44 2.34 14.06 11.44
N HIS A 45 2.28 15.01 12.38
CA HIS A 45 1.43 14.98 13.56
C HIS A 45 0.13 15.77 13.37
N GLN A 46 -0.37 15.89 12.14
CA GLN A 46 -1.64 16.58 11.93
C GLN A 46 -2.76 15.91 12.75
N TRP A 47 -3.52 16.72 13.49
CA TRP A 47 -4.45 16.25 14.52
C TRP A 47 -5.48 15.21 14.02
N ILE A 48 -5.85 15.27 12.73
CA ILE A 48 -6.77 14.31 12.11
C ILE A 48 -6.23 12.86 12.11
N HIS A 49 -4.92 12.68 12.29
CA HIS A 49 -4.26 11.39 12.34
C HIS A 49 -4.05 10.91 13.78
N VAL A 50 -3.62 11.80 14.68
CA VAL A 50 -3.05 11.41 15.98
C VAL A 50 -3.87 11.83 17.20
N ASP A 51 -4.71 12.86 17.11
CA ASP A 51 -5.52 13.34 18.23
C ASP A 51 -6.91 12.71 18.18
N VAL A 52 -7.02 11.53 18.80
CA VAL A 52 -8.26 10.72 18.81
C VAL A 52 -9.45 11.50 19.36
N GLU A 53 -9.25 12.25 20.45
CA GLU A 53 -10.35 12.92 21.13
C GLU A 53 -10.81 14.15 20.35
N ARG A 54 -9.88 14.93 19.80
CA ARG A 54 -10.22 16.04 18.92
C ARG A 54 -10.85 15.54 17.62
N ALA A 55 -10.30 14.48 17.02
CA ALA A 55 -10.84 13.88 15.81
C ALA A 55 -12.29 13.44 15.99
N LYS A 56 -12.65 12.78 17.09
CA LYS A 56 -14.06 12.43 17.37
C LYS A 56 -15.00 13.64 17.45
N ARG A 57 -14.53 14.76 18.00
CA ARG A 57 -15.34 15.97 18.20
C ARG A 57 -15.45 16.87 16.97
N GLU A 58 -14.36 17.00 16.22
CA GLU A 58 -14.17 18.06 15.22
C GLU A 58 -13.96 17.52 13.80
N SER A 59 -13.55 16.25 13.63
CA SER A 59 -13.27 15.70 12.30
C SER A 59 -14.56 15.47 11.52
N PRO A 60 -14.63 15.84 10.23
CA PRO A 60 -15.76 15.47 9.37
C PRO A 60 -15.90 13.95 9.18
N PHE A 61 -14.88 13.18 9.55
CA PHE A 61 -14.87 11.71 9.47
C PHE A 61 -15.36 11.03 10.75
N GLY A 62 -15.62 11.78 11.84
CA GLY A 62 -16.10 11.24 13.12
C GLY A 62 -15.03 10.49 13.94
N GLY A 63 -13.76 10.55 13.51
CA GLY A 63 -12.63 9.89 14.15
C GLY A 63 -11.33 10.23 13.43
N THR A 64 -10.24 9.59 13.86
CA THR A 64 -8.95 9.69 13.18
C THR A 64 -8.99 8.97 11.85
N VAL A 65 -8.18 9.45 10.91
CA VAL A 65 -7.94 8.81 9.61
C VAL A 65 -6.46 8.50 9.47
N ALA A 66 -6.11 7.44 8.75
CA ALA A 66 -4.72 7.13 8.45
C ALA A 66 -4.09 8.20 7.54
N HIS A 67 -2.77 8.36 7.62
CA HIS A 67 -2.01 9.17 6.66
C HIS A 67 -2.17 8.60 5.25
N GLY A 68 -2.38 9.45 4.24
CA GLY A 68 -2.41 8.99 2.84
C GLY A 68 -1.11 8.27 2.44
N PHE A 69 0.03 8.78 2.92
CA PHE A 69 1.33 8.16 2.68
C PHE A 69 1.55 6.84 3.45
N LEU A 70 0.87 6.62 4.58
CA LEU A 70 0.87 5.31 5.25
C LEU A 70 0.21 4.28 4.34
N THR A 71 -0.97 4.58 3.80
CA THR A 71 -1.69 3.71 2.86
C THR A 71 -0.84 3.39 1.63
N LEU A 72 -0.19 4.39 1.03
CA LEU A 72 0.72 4.17 -0.11
C LEU A 72 1.91 3.27 0.28
N SER A 73 2.48 3.48 1.46
CA SER A 73 3.64 2.73 1.96
C SER A 73 3.32 1.26 2.25
N LEU A 74 2.04 0.87 2.35
CA LEU A 74 1.62 -0.52 2.53
C LEU A 74 1.67 -1.33 1.22
N LEU A 75 1.83 -0.70 0.04
CA LEU A 75 1.84 -1.39 -1.25
C LEU A 75 2.78 -2.63 -1.30
N PRO A 76 4.03 -2.59 -0.77
CA PRO A 76 4.90 -3.77 -0.77
C PRO A 76 4.38 -4.93 0.10
N ARG A 77 3.59 -4.63 1.15
CA ARG A 77 2.97 -5.62 2.03
C ARG A 77 1.70 -6.21 1.41
N LEU A 78 1.01 -5.44 0.57
CA LEU A 78 -0.24 -5.83 -0.09
C LEU A 78 -0.01 -6.61 -1.39
N HIS A 79 1.18 -7.19 -1.59
CA HIS A 79 1.36 -8.19 -2.63
C HIS A 79 0.50 -9.41 -2.29
N GLY A 80 -0.55 -9.65 -3.08
CA GLY A 80 -1.41 -10.82 -2.93
C GLY A 80 -0.67 -12.14 -3.15
N SER A 81 -1.37 -13.25 -2.95
CA SER A 81 -0.86 -14.58 -3.29
C SER A 81 -0.75 -14.72 -4.80
N ALA A 82 0.32 -14.17 -5.38
CA ALA A 82 0.50 -14.18 -6.81
C ALA A 82 0.69 -15.64 -7.27
N ALA A 83 -0.09 -16.06 -8.27
CA ALA A 83 0.08 -17.34 -8.94
C ALA A 83 1.44 -17.47 -9.64
N TRP A 84 2.19 -16.37 -9.73
CA TRP A 84 3.47 -16.26 -10.40
C TRP A 84 4.40 -15.27 -9.67
N LYS A 85 5.69 -15.37 -9.93
CA LYS A 85 6.75 -14.54 -9.35
C LYS A 85 7.60 -13.94 -10.46
N LEU A 86 7.90 -12.64 -10.34
CA LEU A 86 8.86 -11.97 -11.21
C LEU A 86 10.30 -12.39 -10.83
N THR A 87 11.13 -12.69 -11.80
CA THR A 87 12.52 -13.14 -11.61
C THR A 87 13.50 -12.45 -12.57
N GLY A 88 14.80 -12.65 -12.38
CA GLY A 88 15.83 -12.16 -13.30
C GLY A 88 16.14 -10.66 -13.22
N TYR A 89 15.49 -9.90 -12.33
CA TYR A 89 15.79 -8.49 -12.10
C TYR A 89 16.93 -8.33 -11.08
N GLY A 90 17.68 -7.22 -11.18
CA GLY A 90 18.69 -6.83 -10.19
C GLY A 90 18.08 -6.03 -9.04
N ASN A 91 17.48 -4.88 -9.37
CA ASN A 91 16.82 -3.98 -8.42
C ASN A 91 15.37 -3.73 -8.85
N ALA A 92 14.48 -3.62 -7.86
CA ALA A 92 13.10 -3.18 -8.04
C ALA A 92 12.82 -2.03 -7.06
N THR A 93 12.33 -0.90 -7.58
CA THR A 93 12.12 0.31 -6.79
C THR A 93 10.72 0.86 -7.06
N ASN A 94 10.00 1.23 -5.99
CA ASN A 94 8.81 2.07 -6.12
C ASN A 94 9.26 3.50 -6.37
N TYR A 95 9.18 3.96 -7.63
CA TYR A 95 9.71 5.26 -8.04
C TYR A 95 8.61 6.29 -8.25
N GLY A 96 8.56 7.27 -7.35
CA GLY A 96 7.73 8.46 -7.45
C GLY A 96 6.22 8.21 -7.31
N ALA A 97 5.48 9.30 -7.18
CA ALA A 97 4.02 9.29 -7.26
C ALA A 97 3.59 10.40 -8.21
N ASN A 98 3.32 10.05 -9.48
CA ASN A 98 3.06 11.05 -10.52
C ASN A 98 1.77 11.84 -10.26
N LYS A 99 0.70 11.15 -9.84
CA LYS A 99 -0.64 11.72 -9.65
C LYS A 99 -1.26 11.22 -8.34
N LEU A 100 -0.50 11.22 -7.24
CA LEU A 100 -1.10 11.03 -5.92
C LEU A 100 -2.07 12.20 -5.67
N ARG A 101 -3.30 11.91 -5.25
CA ARG A 101 -4.32 12.90 -4.90
C ARG A 101 -4.87 12.59 -3.52
#